data_AF-A0A536BHQ5-F1
#
_entry.id   AF-A0A536BHQ5-F1
#
_cell.length_a   1.000
_cell.length_b   1.000
_cell.length_c   1.000
_cell.angle_alpha   90.00
_cell.angle_beta   90.00
_cell.angle_gamma   90.00
#
_symmetry.space_group_name_H-M   'P 1'
#
loop_
_entity.id
_entity.type
_entity.pdbx_description
1 polymer ?
#
loop_
_entity_poly.entity_id
_entity_poly.type
_entity_poly.pdbx_seq_one_letter_code
_entity_poly.pdbx_strand_id
1 'polypeptide(L)'
;MNPMAWFQGLDGTTLVVAISVLMFIEETGVPLPFAPGDLVLAIAGIAVAGGRVNPVLLVVAVSISITVGAIIGRAAAELLGWDRLMRIAQPLHARGALERAAGLLQRGGWRTVFTARLIPGLRVYTTQVAGVSRVPFRTFVAGLLPANAVYIAAFVGLGAAFGRPILALIQLAEHQFLLALLILVPVVGVFLLTRAPARRILASLEAAGWTGPLRFSLDSVGVVLILACLGLNFAGHAVAVTLGLPLFLDSVGTVLAGVVAGPWVGGSVGFISNLVSSNTVDPIAAPYGVVSFAVGFAAGLARYLNWQKRGTGWLALWLVTVAIAALVSTPLNFLINGGKSSVAFGDSIYAALTSAHLPRIIAAFVGEVAVDLPDKLLTVVAALLIAQGLQQRPTTAAPADLDLGEAFTFVIRSDRWVRKLLAGAACLLFIWLIVPFLLLVGYIVEIARRVRSGAHELPPWDHPWRNIKDGFKVLAALLIWTLPSALLGIPAAIVDAAVNEGSRQALGGSISAVAGIVAALGSVWGLMVVLLEPAIISQYMDRGFRGALNVAAVIRRVRVNLALSIVVGALVVVLSTIGLIGLAALAIGVLVTFPYASYVGAYLIGRYAHLTGPPTLRTEAVDR
;
A
#
# COMPACT_ATOMS: atom_id res chain seq x y z
N MET A 1 -34.92 6.73 1.48
CA MET A 1 -35.32 5.34 1.82
C MET A 1 -34.12 4.44 1.52
N ASN A 2 -33.52 3.84 2.55
CA ASN A 2 -32.29 3.07 2.45
C ASN A 2 -32.57 1.67 1.85
N PRO A 3 -31.89 1.26 0.75
CA PRO A 3 -32.00 -0.10 0.21
C PRO A 3 -31.62 -1.18 1.25
N MET A 4 -30.75 -0.83 2.19
CA MET A 4 -30.32 -1.70 3.31
C MET A 4 -31.43 -2.04 4.31
N ALA A 5 -32.44 -1.18 4.48
CA ALA A 5 -33.54 -1.46 5.42
C ALA A 5 -34.45 -2.60 4.92
N TRP A 6 -34.51 -2.82 3.61
CA TRP A 6 -35.21 -3.97 3.01
C TRP A 6 -34.42 -5.28 3.20
N PHE A 7 -33.09 -5.23 3.16
CA PHE A 7 -32.25 -6.42 3.35
C PHE A 7 -32.07 -6.85 4.81
N GLN A 8 -32.21 -5.93 5.77
CA GLN A 8 -32.07 -6.21 7.20
C GLN A 8 -33.33 -6.81 7.84
N GLY A 9 -34.49 -6.74 7.18
CA GLY A 9 -35.77 -7.26 7.69
C GLY A 9 -36.23 -8.61 7.12
N LEU A 10 -35.43 -9.26 6.27
CA LEU A 10 -35.84 -10.49 5.59
C LEU A 10 -35.30 -11.74 6.30
N ASP A 11 -36.21 -12.56 6.83
CA ASP A 11 -35.94 -13.89 7.36
C ASP A 11 -35.17 -14.75 6.35
N GLY A 12 -34.29 -15.64 6.84
CA GLY A 12 -33.41 -16.48 6.01
C GLY A 12 -34.15 -17.32 4.95
N THR A 13 -35.43 -17.60 5.15
CA THR A 13 -36.32 -18.25 4.18
C THR A 13 -36.69 -17.35 3.00
N THR A 14 -36.94 -16.06 3.22
CA THR A 14 -37.27 -15.11 2.14
C THR A 14 -36.08 -14.88 1.22
N LEU A 15 -34.86 -14.93 1.77
CA LEU A 15 -33.62 -14.80 1.02
C LEU A 15 -33.38 -16.03 0.12
N VAL A 16 -33.68 -17.24 0.62
CA VAL A 16 -33.68 -18.47 -0.19
C VAL A 16 -34.70 -18.39 -1.33
N VAL A 17 -35.91 -17.90 -1.04
CA VAL A 17 -36.98 -17.76 -2.05
C VAL A 17 -36.58 -16.74 -3.11
N ALA A 18 -36.07 -15.57 -2.72
CA ALA A 18 -35.64 -14.53 -3.66
C ALA A 18 -34.52 -15.01 -4.60
N ILE A 19 -33.50 -15.70 -4.06
CA ILE A 19 -32.40 -16.27 -4.84
C ILE A 19 -32.92 -17.36 -5.77
N SER A 20 -33.82 -18.22 -5.29
CA SER A 20 -34.42 -19.29 -6.09
C SER A 20 -35.23 -18.74 -7.26
N VAL A 21 -36.04 -17.71 -7.03
CA VAL A 21 -36.82 -17.02 -8.08
C VAL A 21 -35.91 -16.35 -9.10
N LEU A 22 -34.85 -15.68 -8.65
CA LEU A 22 -33.92 -14.99 -9.54
C LEU A 22 -33.16 -15.97 -10.44
N MET A 23 -32.68 -17.08 -9.86
CA MET A 23 -32.03 -18.17 -10.60
C MET A 23 -32.98 -18.87 -11.56
N PHE A 24 -34.25 -19.03 -11.17
CA PHE A 24 -35.29 -19.54 -12.06
C PHE A 24 -35.47 -18.64 -13.29
N ILE A 25 -35.63 -17.33 -13.07
CA ILE A 25 -35.83 -16.35 -14.16
C ILE A 25 -34.63 -16.35 -15.12
N GLU A 26 -33.40 -16.31 -14.58
CA GLU A 26 -32.20 -16.34 -15.41
C GLU A 26 -32.11 -17.62 -16.26
N GLU A 27 -32.38 -18.78 -15.66
CA GLU A 27 -32.31 -20.08 -16.35
C GLU A 27 -33.42 -20.29 -17.38
N THR A 28 -34.54 -19.56 -17.26
CA THR A 28 -35.55 -19.53 -18.33
C THR A 28 -35.09 -18.75 -19.57
N GLY A 29 -33.95 -18.06 -19.49
CA GLY A 29 -33.32 -17.39 -20.63
C GLY A 29 -33.59 -15.88 -20.70
N VAL A 30 -34.11 -15.28 -19.63
CA VAL A 30 -34.27 -13.81 -19.53
C VAL A 30 -32.94 -13.23 -19.03
N PRO A 31 -32.23 -12.43 -19.86
CA PRO A 31 -31.00 -11.78 -19.41
C PRO A 31 -31.37 -10.71 -18.38
N LEU A 32 -30.98 -10.93 -17.12
CA LEU A 32 -31.17 -9.98 -16.04
C LEU A 32 -30.00 -8.97 -16.06
N PRO A 33 -30.22 -7.68 -16.40
CA PRO A 33 -29.14 -6.71 -16.56
C PRO A 33 -28.43 -6.32 -15.27
N PHE A 34 -29.04 -6.61 -14.10
CA PHE A 34 -28.54 -6.15 -12.79
C PHE A 34 -27.95 -7.24 -11.90
N ALA A 35 -28.04 -8.53 -12.27
CA ALA A 35 -27.53 -9.63 -11.44
C ALA A 35 -27.17 -10.87 -12.27
N PRO A 36 -25.89 -11.07 -12.64
CA PRO A 36 -25.41 -12.33 -13.21
C PRO A 36 -25.66 -13.47 -12.20
N GLY A 37 -26.20 -14.61 -12.60
CA GLY A 37 -26.55 -15.70 -11.66
C GLY A 37 -25.36 -16.25 -10.86
N ASP A 38 -24.17 -16.12 -11.41
CA ASP A 38 -22.90 -16.48 -10.78
C ASP A 38 -22.67 -15.63 -9.53
N LEU A 39 -23.02 -14.34 -9.62
CA LEU A 39 -23.00 -13.38 -8.53
C LEU A 39 -24.08 -13.70 -7.49
N VAL A 40 -25.27 -14.09 -7.95
CA VAL A 40 -26.40 -14.46 -7.08
C VAL A 40 -26.07 -15.71 -6.24
N LEU A 41 -25.49 -16.74 -6.85
CA LEU A 41 -25.00 -17.94 -6.17
C LEU A 41 -23.84 -17.65 -5.21
N ALA A 42 -22.92 -16.76 -5.59
CA ALA A 42 -21.83 -16.33 -4.70
C ALA A 42 -22.38 -15.58 -3.46
N ILE A 43 -23.34 -14.67 -3.65
CA ILE A 43 -24.06 -13.98 -2.57
C ILE A 43 -24.79 -14.99 -1.67
N ALA A 44 -25.39 -16.02 -2.26
CA ALA A 44 -26.02 -17.11 -1.53
C ALA A 44 -25.02 -17.85 -0.62
N GLY A 45 -23.82 -18.15 -1.15
CA GLY A 45 -22.73 -18.76 -0.37
C GLY A 45 -22.25 -17.87 0.78
N ILE A 46 -22.19 -16.54 0.57
CA ILE A 46 -21.84 -15.57 1.64
C ILE A 46 -22.91 -15.58 2.74
N ALA A 47 -24.19 -15.63 2.38
CA ALA A 47 -25.30 -15.70 3.34
C ALA A 47 -25.26 -17.00 4.18
N VAL A 48 -24.84 -18.11 3.57
CA VAL A 48 -24.58 -19.38 4.27
C VAL A 48 -23.38 -19.25 5.21
N ALA A 49 -22.29 -18.61 4.78
CA ALA A 49 -21.08 -18.39 5.60
C ALA A 49 -21.37 -17.58 6.87
N GLY A 50 -22.28 -16.60 6.76
CA GLY A 50 -22.76 -15.75 7.87
C GLY A 50 -23.80 -16.40 8.77
N GLY A 51 -24.12 -17.69 8.57
CA GLY A 51 -25.05 -18.44 9.42
C GLY A 51 -26.53 -18.05 9.28
N ARG A 52 -26.89 -17.24 8.27
CA ARG A 52 -28.26 -16.73 8.08
C ARG A 52 -29.18 -17.71 7.34
N VAL A 53 -28.61 -18.68 6.62
CA VAL A 53 -29.35 -19.61 5.76
C VAL A 53 -28.82 -21.02 5.94
N ASN A 54 -29.72 -22.01 6.01
CA ASN A 54 -29.34 -23.42 6.06
C ASN A 54 -28.74 -23.84 4.69
N PRO A 55 -27.48 -24.31 4.64
CA PRO A 55 -26.80 -24.68 3.39
C PRO A 55 -27.57 -25.74 2.60
N VAL A 56 -28.14 -26.74 3.28
CA VAL A 56 -28.84 -27.86 2.64
C VAL A 56 -30.12 -27.37 1.98
N LEU A 57 -30.88 -26.52 2.68
CA LEU A 57 -32.13 -25.96 2.16
C LEU A 57 -31.87 -25.08 0.93
N LEU A 58 -30.85 -24.23 0.97
CA LEU A 58 -30.47 -23.37 -0.16
C LEU A 58 -30.04 -24.19 -1.38
N VAL A 59 -29.15 -25.16 -1.21
CA VAL A 59 -28.64 -25.99 -2.32
C VAL A 59 -29.77 -26.76 -2.97
N VAL A 60 -30.69 -27.34 -2.19
CA VAL A 60 -31.85 -28.08 -2.71
C VAL A 60 -32.81 -27.13 -3.45
N ALA A 61 -33.17 -26.00 -2.85
CA ALA A 61 -34.11 -25.05 -3.45
C ALA A 61 -33.58 -24.45 -4.77
N VAL A 62 -32.30 -24.09 -4.80
CA VAL A 62 -31.64 -23.56 -6.00
C VAL A 62 -31.46 -24.64 -7.07
N SER A 63 -31.13 -25.88 -6.68
CA SER A 63 -31.04 -27.01 -7.61
C SER A 63 -32.36 -27.28 -8.32
N ILE A 64 -33.47 -27.27 -7.57
CA ILE A 64 -34.82 -27.43 -8.12
C ILE A 64 -35.13 -26.26 -9.07
N SER A 65 -34.89 -25.03 -8.62
CA SER A 65 -35.21 -23.82 -9.39
C SER A 65 -34.47 -23.74 -10.73
N ILE A 66 -33.16 -24.04 -10.73
CA ILE A 66 -32.35 -24.08 -11.96
C ILE A 66 -32.83 -25.19 -12.91
N THR A 67 -33.15 -26.36 -12.36
CA THR A 67 -33.58 -27.51 -13.18
C THR A 67 -34.93 -27.25 -13.84
N VAL A 68 -35.90 -26.75 -13.06
CA VAL A 68 -37.24 -26.41 -13.59
C VAL A 68 -37.15 -25.23 -14.56
N GLY A 69 -36.39 -24.18 -14.22
CA GLY A 69 -36.17 -23.03 -15.09
C GLY A 69 -35.53 -23.42 -16.42
N ALA A 70 -34.53 -24.31 -16.41
CA ALA A 70 -33.87 -24.79 -17.62
C ALA A 70 -34.80 -25.67 -18.48
N ILE A 71 -35.67 -26.48 -17.88
CA ILE A 71 -36.65 -27.29 -18.62
C ILE A 71 -37.68 -26.39 -19.31
N ILE A 72 -38.19 -25.37 -18.60
CA ILE A 72 -39.14 -24.40 -19.14
C ILE A 72 -38.47 -23.54 -20.22
N GLY A 73 -37.25 -23.05 -19.97
CA GLY A 73 -36.47 -22.28 -20.94
C GLY A 73 -36.19 -23.07 -22.22
N ARG A 74 -35.87 -24.36 -22.11
CA ARG A 74 -35.72 -25.26 -23.28
C ARG A 74 -37.01 -25.35 -24.07
N ALA A 75 -38.15 -25.57 -23.41
CA ALA A 75 -39.45 -25.68 -24.06
C ALA A 75 -39.86 -24.35 -24.72
N ALA A 76 -39.62 -23.22 -24.05
CA ALA A 76 -39.87 -21.90 -24.61
C ALA A 76 -39.01 -21.62 -25.85
N ALA A 77 -37.72 -21.98 -25.81
CA ALA A 77 -36.82 -21.82 -26.94
C ALA A 77 -37.19 -22.74 -28.13
N GLU A 78 -37.65 -23.96 -27.85
CA GLU A 78 -38.18 -24.88 -28.86
C GLU A 78 -39.42 -24.31 -29.56
N LEU A 79 -40.27 -23.56 -28.84
CA LEU A 79 -41.45 -22.87 -29.39
C LEU A 79 -41.10 -21.58 -30.17
N LEU A 80 -40.05 -20.85 -29.78
CA LEU A 80 -39.63 -19.61 -30.46
C LEU A 80 -39.00 -19.88 -31.83
N GLY A 81 -38.18 -20.94 -31.93
CA GLY A 81 -37.39 -21.26 -33.12
C GLY A 81 -36.17 -20.35 -33.33
N TRP A 82 -35.22 -20.82 -34.16
CA TRP A 82 -33.90 -20.19 -34.34
C TRP A 82 -33.98 -18.74 -34.84
N ASP A 83 -34.87 -18.48 -35.80
CA ASP A 83 -34.96 -17.18 -36.48
C ASP A 83 -35.52 -16.07 -35.60
N ARG A 84 -36.31 -16.40 -34.58
CA ARG A 84 -36.80 -15.43 -33.58
C ARG A 84 -35.79 -15.26 -32.45
N LEU A 85 -35.17 -16.35 -32.00
CA LEU A 85 -34.10 -16.27 -30.99
C LEU A 85 -32.94 -15.40 -31.47
N MET A 86 -32.55 -15.52 -32.75
CA MET A 86 -31.46 -14.73 -33.32
C MET A 86 -31.82 -13.25 -33.51
N ARG A 87 -33.10 -12.93 -33.77
CA ARG A 87 -33.61 -11.55 -33.79
C ARG A 87 -33.57 -10.88 -32.41
N ILE A 88 -33.80 -11.64 -31.34
CA ILE A 88 -33.71 -11.14 -29.95
C ILE A 88 -32.25 -11.04 -29.50
N ALA A 89 -31.38 -11.94 -29.97
CA ALA A 89 -29.96 -11.96 -29.60
C ALA A 89 -29.09 -10.89 -30.28
N GLN A 90 -29.48 -10.41 -31.45
CA GLN A 90 -28.78 -9.35 -32.20
C GLN A 90 -28.62 -8.03 -31.42
N PRO A 91 -29.68 -7.43 -30.84
CA PRO A 91 -29.53 -6.20 -30.06
C PRO A 91 -28.74 -6.38 -28.75
N LEU A 92 -28.62 -7.63 -28.26
CA LEU A 92 -27.94 -7.97 -27.00
C LEU A 92 -26.47 -8.39 -27.18
N HIS A 93 -25.89 -8.28 -28.38
CA HIS A 93 -24.53 -8.74 -28.71
C HIS A 93 -24.25 -10.23 -28.39
N ALA A 94 -25.28 -11.06 -28.23
CA ALA A 94 -25.17 -12.44 -27.76
C ALA A 94 -24.94 -13.48 -28.87
N ARG A 95 -24.88 -13.04 -30.14
CA ARG A 95 -24.78 -13.92 -31.32
C ARG A 95 -23.59 -14.89 -31.27
N GLY A 96 -22.42 -14.39 -30.91
CA GLY A 96 -21.21 -15.23 -30.83
C GLY A 96 -21.25 -16.27 -29.71
N ALA A 97 -22.05 -16.07 -28.65
CA ALA A 97 -22.22 -17.06 -27.58
C ALA A 97 -23.19 -18.17 -28.01
N LEU A 98 -24.29 -17.82 -28.68
CA LEU A 98 -25.26 -18.76 -29.25
C LEU A 98 -24.64 -19.66 -30.31
N GLU A 99 -23.85 -19.10 -31.24
CA GLU A 99 -23.17 -19.87 -32.30
C GLU A 99 -22.13 -20.82 -31.72
N ARG A 100 -21.36 -20.40 -30.70
CA ARG A 100 -20.42 -21.27 -29.98
C ARG A 100 -21.13 -22.41 -29.23
N ALA A 101 -22.22 -22.11 -28.55
CA ALA A 101 -23.02 -23.14 -27.87
C ALA A 101 -23.61 -24.14 -28.88
N ALA A 102 -24.11 -23.67 -30.03
CA ALA A 102 -24.61 -24.51 -31.12
C ALA A 102 -23.53 -25.43 -31.68
N GLY A 103 -22.32 -24.92 -31.95
CA GLY A 103 -21.21 -25.73 -32.42
C GLY A 103 -20.78 -26.83 -31.43
N LEU A 104 -20.93 -26.59 -30.13
CA LEU A 104 -20.67 -27.61 -29.10
C LEU A 104 -21.78 -28.66 -29.04
N LEU A 105 -23.04 -28.26 -29.13
CA LEU A 105 -24.21 -29.14 -29.07
C LEU A 105 -24.37 -30.01 -30.34
N GLN A 106 -23.88 -29.55 -31.49
CA GLN A 106 -23.85 -30.32 -32.74
C GLN A 106 -23.03 -31.61 -32.64
N ARG A 107 -22.05 -31.68 -31.70
CA ARG A 107 -21.24 -32.88 -31.48
C ARG A 107 -22.03 -34.03 -30.83
N GLY A 108 -23.24 -33.76 -30.34
CA GLY A 108 -24.17 -34.75 -29.83
C GLY A 108 -23.83 -35.33 -28.45
N GLY A 109 -24.85 -35.86 -27.77
CA GLY A 109 -24.70 -36.57 -26.50
C GLY A 109 -24.69 -35.69 -25.25
N TRP A 110 -24.93 -36.31 -24.08
CA TRP A 110 -25.12 -35.60 -22.80
C TRP A 110 -23.88 -34.85 -22.32
N ARG A 111 -22.68 -35.31 -22.72
CA ARG A 111 -21.39 -34.69 -22.38
C ARG A 111 -21.24 -33.29 -22.97
N THR A 112 -21.87 -33.02 -24.12
CA THR A 112 -21.79 -31.69 -24.76
C THR A 112 -22.64 -30.65 -24.03
N VAL A 113 -23.82 -31.06 -23.56
CA VAL A 113 -24.68 -30.25 -22.69
C VAL A 113 -23.96 -29.96 -21.37
N PHE A 114 -23.30 -30.98 -20.80
CA PHE A 114 -22.51 -30.82 -19.58
C PHE A 114 -21.37 -29.80 -19.74
N THR A 115 -20.53 -29.95 -20.77
CA THR A 115 -19.38 -29.05 -20.98
C THR A 115 -19.81 -27.63 -21.34
N ALA A 116 -20.81 -27.47 -22.20
CA ALA A 116 -21.31 -26.15 -22.59
C ALA A 116 -21.93 -25.39 -21.40
N ARG A 117 -22.56 -26.09 -20.45
CA ARG A 117 -23.11 -25.48 -19.23
C ARG A 117 -22.05 -25.07 -18.20
N LEU A 118 -20.87 -25.68 -18.22
CA LEU A 118 -19.78 -25.34 -17.30
C LEU A 118 -18.92 -24.17 -17.78
N ILE A 119 -19.04 -23.75 -19.04
CA ILE A 119 -18.31 -22.60 -19.56
C ILE A 119 -19.04 -21.30 -19.17
N PRO A 120 -18.40 -20.39 -18.40
CA PRO A 120 -19.01 -19.12 -18.02
C PRO A 120 -19.45 -18.31 -19.23
N GLY A 121 -20.65 -17.71 -19.13
CA GLY A 121 -21.24 -16.94 -20.23
C GLY A 121 -21.82 -17.77 -21.39
N LEU A 122 -21.68 -19.11 -21.40
CA LEU A 122 -22.37 -20.00 -22.36
C LEU A 122 -23.54 -20.78 -21.74
N ARG A 123 -23.61 -20.84 -20.40
CA ARG A 123 -24.60 -21.61 -19.63
C ARG A 123 -26.05 -21.35 -20.02
N VAL A 124 -26.47 -20.09 -19.93
CA VAL A 124 -27.87 -19.67 -20.20
C VAL A 124 -28.22 -19.93 -21.67
N TYR A 125 -27.28 -19.63 -22.59
CA TYR A 125 -27.46 -19.85 -24.02
C TYR A 125 -27.53 -21.34 -24.37
N THR A 126 -26.85 -22.22 -23.63
CA THR A 126 -26.89 -23.67 -23.85
C THR A 126 -28.30 -24.22 -23.72
N THR A 127 -29.09 -23.74 -22.75
CA THR A 127 -30.51 -24.11 -22.59
C THR A 127 -31.36 -23.67 -23.79
N GLN A 128 -31.14 -22.46 -24.29
CA GLN A 128 -31.88 -21.90 -25.43
C GLN A 128 -31.54 -22.65 -26.73
N VAL A 129 -30.25 -22.86 -26.99
CA VAL A 129 -29.78 -23.60 -28.18
C VAL A 129 -30.24 -25.06 -28.12
N ALA A 130 -30.20 -25.71 -26.95
CA ALA A 130 -30.69 -27.08 -26.80
C ALA A 130 -32.20 -27.21 -27.12
N GLY A 131 -32.99 -26.18 -26.83
CA GLY A 131 -34.40 -26.12 -27.19
C GLY A 131 -34.60 -25.99 -28.70
N VAL A 132 -33.92 -25.02 -29.33
CA VAL A 132 -34.05 -24.79 -30.77
C VAL A 132 -33.50 -25.94 -31.61
N SER A 133 -32.40 -26.56 -31.19
CA SER A 133 -31.81 -27.73 -31.85
C SER A 133 -32.53 -29.05 -31.51
N ARG A 134 -33.66 -28.99 -30.78
CA ARG A 134 -34.49 -30.15 -30.40
C ARG A 134 -33.69 -31.31 -29.80
N VAL A 135 -32.78 -30.98 -28.88
CA VAL A 135 -31.99 -31.99 -28.17
C VAL A 135 -32.95 -32.90 -27.37
N PRO A 136 -32.83 -34.24 -27.46
CA PRO A 136 -33.71 -35.16 -26.74
C PRO A 136 -33.72 -34.86 -25.23
N PHE A 137 -34.91 -34.81 -24.64
CA PHE A 137 -35.12 -34.41 -23.25
C PHE A 137 -34.22 -35.18 -22.26
N ARG A 138 -34.09 -36.50 -22.46
CA ARG A 138 -33.25 -37.37 -21.61
C ARG A 138 -31.77 -36.99 -21.68
N THR A 139 -31.28 -36.67 -22.89
CA THR A 139 -29.89 -36.26 -23.12
C THR A 139 -29.61 -34.89 -22.52
N PHE A 140 -30.59 -33.98 -22.60
CA PHE A 140 -30.49 -32.66 -21.97
C PHE A 140 -30.42 -32.76 -20.44
N VAL A 141 -31.36 -33.47 -19.82
CA VAL A 141 -31.41 -33.63 -18.35
C VAL A 141 -30.18 -34.38 -17.83
N ALA A 142 -29.72 -35.42 -18.54
CA ALA A 142 -28.51 -36.17 -18.18
C ALA A 142 -27.22 -35.33 -18.20
N GLY A 143 -27.16 -34.28 -19.03
CA GLY A 143 -26.05 -33.32 -19.00
C GLY A 143 -26.26 -32.17 -18.01
N LEU A 144 -27.50 -31.71 -17.84
CA LEU A 144 -27.90 -30.60 -16.98
C LEU A 144 -27.69 -30.90 -15.49
N LEU A 145 -28.18 -32.04 -14.98
CA LEU A 145 -28.12 -32.36 -13.56
C LEU A 145 -26.69 -32.41 -13.00
N PRO A 146 -25.73 -33.15 -13.59
CA PRO A 146 -24.36 -33.16 -13.11
C PRO A 146 -23.67 -31.81 -13.29
N ALA A 147 -23.95 -31.06 -14.36
CA ALA A 147 -23.40 -29.72 -14.55
C ALA A 147 -23.89 -28.78 -13.45
N ASN A 148 -25.18 -28.82 -13.12
CA ASN A 148 -25.78 -28.00 -12.08
C ASN A 148 -25.21 -28.32 -10.68
N ALA A 149 -25.03 -29.60 -10.36
CA ALA A 149 -24.42 -30.02 -9.10
C ALA A 149 -23.00 -29.48 -8.94
N VAL A 150 -22.15 -29.63 -9.97
CA VAL A 150 -20.79 -29.08 -9.99
C VAL A 150 -20.82 -27.55 -9.89
N TYR A 151 -21.76 -26.90 -10.57
CA TYR A 151 -21.89 -25.45 -10.59
C TYR A 151 -22.25 -24.86 -9.23
N ILE A 152 -23.30 -25.38 -8.61
CA ILE A 152 -23.76 -24.93 -7.29
C ILE A 152 -22.67 -25.20 -6.25
N ALA A 153 -22.05 -26.39 -6.28
CA ALA A 153 -20.96 -26.73 -5.37
C ALA A 153 -19.77 -25.77 -5.53
N ALA A 154 -19.40 -25.41 -6.77
CA ALA A 154 -18.32 -24.47 -7.03
C ALA A 154 -18.63 -23.05 -6.50
N PHE A 155 -19.77 -22.46 -6.87
CA PHE A 155 -20.05 -21.05 -6.55
C PHE A 155 -20.58 -20.83 -5.13
N VAL A 156 -21.42 -21.73 -4.61
CA VAL A 156 -21.86 -21.67 -3.20
C VAL A 156 -20.70 -22.06 -2.28
N GLY A 157 -19.88 -23.05 -2.67
CA GLY A 157 -18.69 -23.44 -1.91
C GLY A 157 -17.64 -22.32 -1.88
N LEU A 158 -17.39 -21.66 -3.01
CA LEU A 158 -16.52 -20.48 -3.09
C LEU A 158 -17.11 -19.32 -2.26
N GLY A 159 -18.38 -18.99 -2.43
CA GLY A 159 -19.04 -17.97 -1.61
C GLY A 159 -19.04 -18.28 -0.12
N ALA A 160 -19.12 -19.55 0.28
CA ALA A 160 -19.06 -19.97 1.68
C ALA A 160 -17.63 -19.91 2.26
N ALA A 161 -16.62 -20.32 1.47
CA ALA A 161 -15.21 -20.29 1.86
C ALA A 161 -14.65 -18.86 1.93
N PHE A 162 -15.00 -18.02 0.96
CA PHE A 162 -14.59 -16.60 0.92
C PHE A 162 -15.57 -15.68 1.66
N GLY A 163 -16.75 -16.15 2.06
CA GLY A 163 -17.79 -15.35 2.68
C GLY A 163 -17.45 -14.81 4.06
N ARG A 164 -16.70 -15.56 4.88
CA ARG A 164 -16.21 -15.05 6.17
C ARG A 164 -15.21 -13.90 6.00
N PRO A 165 -14.19 -13.99 5.12
CA PRO A 165 -13.38 -12.84 4.71
C PRO A 165 -14.17 -11.68 4.09
N ILE A 166 -15.16 -11.97 3.22
CA ILE A 166 -15.96 -10.94 2.53
C ILE A 166 -16.93 -10.21 3.48
N LEU A 167 -17.53 -10.90 4.45
CA LEU A 167 -18.36 -10.27 5.49
C LEU A 167 -17.52 -9.40 6.42
N ALA A 168 -16.27 -9.78 6.70
CA ALA A 168 -15.30 -8.91 7.35
C ALA A 168 -14.98 -7.67 6.48
N LEU A 169 -14.87 -7.83 5.15
CA LEU A 169 -14.69 -6.73 4.17
C LEU A 169 -15.92 -5.82 4.00
N ILE A 170 -17.13 -6.30 4.30
CA ILE A 170 -18.37 -5.49 4.22
C ILE A 170 -18.56 -4.65 5.49
N GLN A 171 -18.15 -5.16 6.67
CA GLN A 171 -18.05 -4.31 7.86
C GLN A 171 -16.92 -3.27 7.75
N LEU A 172 -15.95 -3.50 6.86
CA LEU A 172 -14.99 -2.50 6.40
C LEU A 172 -15.62 -1.50 5.39
N ALA A 173 -16.93 -1.31 5.31
CA ALA A 173 -17.55 -0.22 4.53
C ALA A 173 -17.04 1.19 4.94
N GLU A 174 -16.41 1.31 6.12
CA GLU A 174 -15.58 2.48 6.49
C GLU A 174 -14.35 2.70 5.57
N HIS A 175 -13.87 1.67 4.87
CA HIS A 175 -12.68 1.69 4.00
C HIS A 175 -12.95 2.11 2.55
N GLN A 176 -14.20 2.24 2.09
CA GLN A 176 -14.45 2.76 0.73
C GLN A 176 -14.08 4.25 0.58
N PHE A 177 -14.00 4.99 1.69
CA PHE A 177 -13.56 6.38 1.70
C PHE A 177 -12.04 6.54 1.52
N LEU A 178 -11.25 5.60 2.06
CA LEU A 178 -9.79 5.56 1.88
C LEU A 178 -9.40 5.33 0.41
N LEU A 179 -10.12 4.44 -0.27
CA LEU A 179 -9.98 4.24 -1.72
C LEU A 179 -10.41 5.46 -2.51
N ALA A 180 -11.50 6.13 -2.13
CA ALA A 180 -11.94 7.37 -2.77
C ALA A 180 -10.91 8.49 -2.62
N LEU A 181 -10.29 8.66 -1.45
CA LEU A 181 -9.24 9.65 -1.22
C LEU A 181 -7.93 9.30 -1.95
N LEU A 182 -7.55 8.02 -1.96
CA LEU A 182 -6.38 7.52 -2.69
C LEU A 182 -6.46 7.80 -4.21
N ILE A 183 -7.68 7.86 -4.76
CA ILE A 183 -7.95 8.21 -6.16
C ILE A 183 -8.14 9.72 -6.32
N LEU A 184 -8.82 10.38 -5.36
CA LEU A 184 -9.12 11.81 -5.42
C LEU A 184 -7.88 12.68 -5.26
N VAL A 185 -6.93 12.35 -4.38
CA VAL A 185 -5.70 13.13 -4.16
C VAL A 185 -4.83 13.23 -5.42
N PRO A 186 -4.52 12.15 -6.16
CA PRO A 186 -3.79 12.26 -7.42
C PRO A 186 -4.63 12.90 -8.53
N VAL A 187 -5.95 12.69 -8.58
CA VAL A 187 -6.83 13.35 -9.56
C VAL A 187 -6.92 14.85 -9.32
N VAL A 188 -7.07 15.28 -8.06
CA VAL A 188 -7.04 16.68 -7.65
C VAL A 188 -5.63 17.25 -7.83
N GLY A 189 -4.58 16.49 -7.56
CA GLY A 189 -3.20 16.88 -7.84
C GLY A 189 -2.99 17.18 -9.32
N VAL A 190 -3.38 16.26 -10.22
CA VAL A 190 -3.33 16.45 -11.68
C VAL A 190 -4.23 17.61 -12.12
N PHE A 191 -5.44 17.73 -11.57
CA PHE A 191 -6.36 18.82 -11.85
C PHE A 191 -5.83 20.19 -11.40
N LEU A 192 -5.18 20.27 -10.24
CA LEU A 192 -4.55 21.48 -9.74
C LEU A 192 -3.32 21.82 -10.59
N LEU A 193 -2.50 20.84 -10.99
CA LEU A 193 -1.36 21.03 -11.89
C LEU A 193 -1.76 21.50 -13.30
N THR A 194 -2.99 21.21 -13.73
CA THR A 194 -3.57 21.77 -14.97
C THR A 194 -4.11 23.18 -14.81
N ARG A 195 -4.27 23.70 -13.58
CA ARG A 195 -4.73 25.06 -13.30
C ARG A 195 -3.59 26.07 -13.32
N ALA A 196 -3.84 27.24 -13.91
CA ALA A 196 -2.92 28.38 -14.00
C ALA A 196 -2.18 28.75 -12.68
N PRO A 197 -2.82 28.78 -11.49
CA PRO A 197 -2.12 29.10 -10.24
C PRO A 197 -1.01 28.09 -9.87
N ALA A 198 -1.22 26.78 -10.06
CA ALA A 198 -0.18 25.79 -9.74
C ALA A 198 0.99 25.88 -10.71
N ARG A 199 0.72 26.13 -12.01
CA ARG A 199 1.76 26.38 -13.01
C ARG A 199 2.59 27.62 -12.70
N ARG A 200 1.97 28.69 -12.17
CA ARG A 200 2.69 29.89 -11.70
C ARG A 200 3.59 29.59 -10.50
N ILE A 201 3.13 28.78 -9.56
CA ILE A 201 3.94 28.36 -8.41
C ILE A 201 5.13 27.52 -8.88
N LEU A 202 4.91 26.52 -9.73
CA LEU A 202 5.99 25.70 -10.30
C LEU A 202 6.99 26.55 -11.08
N ALA A 203 6.53 27.46 -11.93
CA ALA A 203 7.41 28.40 -12.64
C ALA A 203 8.20 29.30 -11.68
N SER A 204 7.60 29.74 -10.57
CA SER A 204 8.29 30.52 -9.55
C SER A 204 9.32 29.71 -8.76
N LEU A 205 9.06 28.42 -8.55
CA LEU A 205 10.02 27.49 -7.93
C LEU A 205 11.20 27.24 -8.86
N GLU A 206 10.94 26.94 -10.14
CA GLU A 206 11.98 26.78 -11.17
C GLU A 206 12.84 28.04 -11.31
N ALA A 207 12.22 29.23 -11.35
CA ALA A 207 12.92 30.50 -11.38
C ALA A 207 13.76 30.76 -10.10
N ALA A 208 13.36 30.20 -8.96
CA ALA A 208 14.10 30.27 -7.70
C ALA A 208 15.20 29.20 -7.55
N GLY A 209 15.48 28.42 -8.60
CA GLY A 209 16.53 27.40 -8.62
C GLY A 209 16.08 26.02 -8.12
N TRP A 210 14.78 25.77 -8.00
CA TRP A 210 14.28 24.41 -7.76
C TRP A 210 14.27 23.63 -9.08
N THR A 211 15.08 22.58 -9.17
CA THR A 211 15.27 21.77 -10.38
C THR A 211 14.23 20.63 -10.52
N GLY A 212 13.15 20.70 -9.74
CA GLY A 212 12.04 19.75 -9.74
C GLY A 212 11.98 18.87 -8.50
N PRO A 213 10.87 18.14 -8.28
CA PRO A 213 10.69 17.33 -7.07
C PRO A 213 11.66 16.16 -7.03
N LEU A 214 12.17 15.75 -8.18
CA LEU A 214 12.94 14.53 -8.36
C LEU A 214 14.46 14.77 -8.33
N ARG A 215 14.95 16.01 -8.30
CA ARG A 215 16.39 16.31 -8.23
C ARG A 215 16.71 17.04 -6.94
N PHE A 216 17.74 16.60 -6.23
CA PHE A 216 18.17 17.27 -5.01
C PHE A 216 19.67 17.09 -4.74
N SER A 217 20.18 18.02 -3.94
CA SER A 217 21.60 18.29 -3.79
C SER A 217 21.86 18.55 -2.30
N LEU A 218 22.69 17.73 -1.64
CA LEU A 218 22.90 17.78 -0.18
C LEU A 218 24.29 18.30 0.17
N ASP A 219 24.37 19.27 1.09
CA ASP A 219 25.60 19.86 1.59
C ASP A 219 25.95 19.38 3.03
N SER A 220 27.22 19.56 3.43
CA SER A 220 27.73 19.07 4.71
C SER A 220 27.12 19.76 5.93
N VAL A 221 26.55 20.96 5.80
CA VAL A 221 25.86 21.68 6.89
C VAL A 221 24.47 21.10 7.15
N GLY A 222 23.79 20.58 6.11
CA GLY A 222 22.55 19.83 6.27
C GLY A 222 22.69 18.63 7.23
N VAL A 223 23.88 18.03 7.32
CA VAL A 223 24.17 16.85 8.17
C VAL A 223 23.99 17.12 9.66
N VAL A 224 24.64 18.17 10.17
CA VAL A 224 24.58 18.51 11.61
C VAL A 224 23.17 18.96 11.99
N LEU A 225 22.52 19.66 11.06
CA LEU A 225 21.15 20.11 11.23
C LEU A 225 20.15 18.94 11.33
N ILE A 226 20.31 17.90 10.50
CA ILE A 226 19.43 16.71 10.54
C ILE A 226 19.41 16.08 11.94
N LEU A 227 20.59 15.86 12.54
CA LEU A 227 20.68 15.24 13.87
C LEU A 227 20.08 16.12 14.97
N ALA A 228 20.34 17.43 14.91
CA ALA A 228 19.73 18.39 15.84
C ALA A 228 18.20 18.44 15.70
N CYS A 229 17.69 18.40 14.47
CA CYS A 229 16.26 18.40 14.18
C CYS A 229 15.59 17.10 14.64
N LEU A 230 16.25 15.94 14.46
CA LEU A 230 15.77 14.66 14.96
C LEU A 230 15.62 14.68 16.48
N GLY A 231 16.64 15.19 17.18
CA GLY A 231 16.63 15.37 18.64
C GLY A 231 15.54 16.35 19.10
N LEU A 232 15.34 17.44 18.36
CA LEU A 232 14.30 18.43 18.66
C LEU A 232 12.89 17.83 18.56
N ASN A 233 12.61 17.06 17.52
CA ASN A 233 11.34 16.36 17.34
C ASN A 233 11.10 15.34 18.47
N PHE A 234 12.13 14.53 18.79
CA PHE A 234 12.03 13.55 19.87
C PHE A 234 11.77 14.21 21.22
N ALA A 235 12.50 15.28 21.54
CA ALA A 235 12.32 16.02 22.79
C ALA A 235 10.94 16.67 22.87
N GLY A 236 10.47 17.30 21.79
CA GLY A 236 9.14 17.91 21.73
C GLY A 236 8.03 16.88 21.95
N HIS A 237 8.10 15.74 21.25
CA HIS A 237 7.14 14.66 21.39
C HIS A 237 7.17 14.02 22.79
N ALA A 238 8.36 13.78 23.35
CA ALA A 238 8.50 13.27 24.71
C ALA A 238 7.87 14.22 25.75
N VAL A 239 8.05 15.54 25.60
CA VAL A 239 7.42 16.56 26.47
C VAL A 239 5.90 16.54 26.32
N ALA A 240 5.39 16.46 25.10
CA ALA A 240 3.95 16.40 24.84
C ALA A 240 3.29 15.18 25.51
N VAL A 241 3.89 14.00 25.35
CA VAL A 241 3.37 12.76 25.92
C VAL A 241 3.49 12.74 27.44
N THR A 242 4.64 13.15 28.00
CA THR A 242 4.86 13.12 29.46
C THR A 242 3.99 14.11 30.23
N LEU A 243 3.69 15.27 29.64
CA LEU A 243 2.82 16.29 30.24
C LEU A 243 1.35 16.14 29.85
N GLY A 244 1.00 15.19 28.98
CA GLY A 244 -0.36 14.99 28.50
C GLY A 244 -0.91 16.22 27.76
N LEU A 245 -0.05 16.90 26.98
CA LEU A 245 -0.46 18.10 26.23
C LEU A 245 -1.50 17.73 25.17
N PRO A 246 -2.44 18.63 24.83
CA PRO A 246 -3.44 18.40 23.80
C PRO A 246 -2.86 18.55 22.37
N LEU A 247 -1.58 18.20 22.15
CA LEU A 247 -0.76 18.47 20.95
C LEU A 247 0.30 17.37 20.76
N PHE A 248 0.95 17.29 19.59
CA PHE A 248 1.96 16.26 19.28
C PHE A 248 3.41 16.74 19.45
N LEU A 249 3.71 18.01 19.09
CA LEU A 249 5.02 18.67 19.13
C LEU A 249 6.19 17.87 18.51
N ASP A 250 5.91 17.06 17.49
CA ASP A 250 6.82 16.08 16.91
C ASP A 250 7.49 16.53 15.60
N SER A 251 7.18 17.74 15.12
CA SER A 251 7.52 18.17 13.76
C SER A 251 8.24 19.53 13.65
N VAL A 252 8.73 20.09 14.77
CA VAL A 252 9.50 21.35 14.77
C VAL A 252 10.80 21.22 13.98
N GLY A 253 11.58 20.18 14.27
CA GLY A 253 12.78 19.82 13.54
C GLY A 253 12.49 19.43 12.09
N THR A 254 11.35 18.80 11.82
CA THR A 254 10.89 18.44 10.47
C THR A 254 10.71 19.67 9.58
N VAL A 255 10.00 20.68 10.08
CA VAL A 255 9.78 21.95 9.37
C VAL A 255 11.10 22.74 9.26
N LEU A 256 11.89 22.81 10.34
CA LEU A 256 13.18 23.49 10.37
C LEU A 256 14.16 22.92 9.33
N ALA A 257 14.31 21.60 9.30
CA ALA A 257 15.15 20.90 8.31
C ALA A 257 14.66 21.17 6.88
N GLY A 258 13.34 21.20 6.68
CA GLY A 258 12.73 21.57 5.40
C GLY A 258 13.16 22.97 4.95
N VAL A 259 12.85 24.00 5.74
CA VAL A 259 13.11 25.40 5.34
C VAL A 259 14.60 25.73 5.19
N VAL A 260 15.48 25.03 5.93
CA VAL A 260 16.94 25.28 5.89
C VAL A 260 17.69 24.41 4.88
N ALA A 261 17.32 23.14 4.72
CA ALA A 261 18.08 22.18 3.91
C ALA A 261 17.29 21.61 2.72
N GLY A 262 15.99 21.93 2.60
CA GLY A 262 15.15 21.62 1.45
C GLY A 262 14.16 20.45 1.67
N PRO A 263 13.27 20.20 0.68
CA PRO A 263 12.12 19.30 0.81
C PRO A 263 12.47 17.89 1.27
N TRP A 264 13.44 17.26 0.62
CA TRP A 264 13.83 15.88 0.91
C TRP A 264 14.46 15.73 2.29
N VAL A 265 15.25 16.72 2.73
CA VAL A 265 15.86 16.70 4.06
C VAL A 265 14.78 16.84 5.13
N GLY A 266 13.87 17.81 4.98
CA GLY A 266 12.73 17.98 5.88
C GLY A 266 11.87 16.72 5.95
N GLY A 267 11.50 16.17 4.80
CA GLY A 267 10.70 14.94 4.74
C GLY A 267 11.38 13.74 5.39
N SER A 268 12.66 13.50 5.11
CA SER A 268 13.43 12.42 5.72
C SER A 268 13.55 12.57 7.23
N VAL A 269 13.78 13.79 7.74
CA VAL A 269 13.80 14.05 9.19
C VAL A 269 12.46 13.69 9.82
N GLY A 270 11.34 14.12 9.25
CA GLY A 270 10.01 13.80 9.76
C GLY A 270 9.72 12.30 9.76
N PHE A 271 10.03 11.61 8.66
CA PHE A 271 9.83 10.17 8.57
C PHE A 271 10.66 9.40 9.60
N ILE A 272 11.96 9.72 9.71
CA ILE A 272 12.85 9.06 10.66
C ILE A 272 12.44 9.38 12.10
N SER A 273 12.06 10.62 12.41
CA SER A 273 11.60 11.01 13.75
C SER A 273 10.41 10.16 14.21
N ASN A 274 9.40 9.99 13.36
CA ASN A 274 8.23 9.20 13.71
C ASN A 274 8.54 7.70 13.85
N LEU A 275 9.49 7.16 13.07
CA LEU A 275 9.98 5.79 13.26
C LEU A 275 10.76 5.64 14.58
N VAL A 276 11.58 6.62 14.96
CA VAL A 276 12.25 6.62 16.26
C VAL A 276 11.20 6.68 17.38
N SER A 277 10.29 7.66 17.34
CA SER A 277 9.21 7.83 18.33
C SER A 277 8.37 6.57 18.49
N SER A 278 8.08 5.88 17.38
CA SER A 278 7.32 4.61 17.37
C SER A 278 7.94 3.52 18.23
N ASN A 279 9.26 3.51 18.30
CA ASN A 279 10.01 2.46 18.99
C ASN A 279 10.36 2.84 20.44
N THR A 280 9.98 4.03 20.90
CA THR A 280 10.42 4.58 22.18
C THR A 280 9.33 5.19 23.03
N VAL A 281 8.49 6.06 22.45
CA VAL A 281 7.56 6.93 23.20
C VAL A 281 6.12 6.58 22.88
N ASP A 282 5.78 6.37 21.61
CA ASP A 282 4.41 6.12 21.17
C ASP A 282 4.38 5.07 20.05
N PRO A 283 3.98 3.81 20.33
CA PRO A 283 3.91 2.72 19.35
C PRO A 283 3.08 3.03 18.08
N ILE A 284 2.16 4.00 18.15
CA ILE A 284 1.26 4.35 17.05
C ILE A 284 1.92 5.38 16.10
N ALA A 285 3.09 5.94 16.44
CA ALA A 285 3.72 7.01 15.65
C ALA A 285 4.23 6.58 14.25
N ALA A 286 4.56 5.30 14.02
CA ALA A 286 5.23 4.86 12.78
C ALA A 286 4.44 5.15 11.49
N PRO A 287 3.14 4.83 11.38
CA PRO A 287 2.34 5.16 10.20
C PRO A 287 2.27 6.66 9.89
N TYR A 288 2.27 7.51 10.92
CA TYR A 288 2.28 8.97 10.76
C TYR A 288 3.61 9.52 10.22
N GLY A 289 4.66 8.69 10.11
CA GLY A 289 5.89 9.08 9.42
C GLY A 289 5.65 9.55 7.98
N VAL A 290 4.63 9.04 7.28
CA VAL A 290 4.23 9.51 5.95
C VAL A 290 3.67 10.93 6.00
N VAL A 291 2.90 11.26 7.05
CA VAL A 291 2.38 12.61 7.29
C VAL A 291 3.54 13.57 7.57
N SER A 292 4.42 13.21 8.50
CA SER A 292 5.61 14.00 8.84
C SER A 292 6.54 14.19 7.64
N PHE A 293 6.67 13.17 6.78
CA PHE A 293 7.40 13.28 5.52
C PHE A 293 6.77 14.36 4.61
N ALA A 294 5.46 14.29 4.39
CA ALA A 294 4.75 15.23 3.53
C ALA A 294 4.81 16.67 4.07
N VAL A 295 4.67 16.85 5.38
CA VAL A 295 4.80 18.14 6.08
C VAL A 295 6.21 18.71 5.89
N GLY A 296 7.26 17.92 6.15
CA GLY A 296 8.65 18.34 5.99
C GLY A 296 9.01 18.68 4.53
N PHE A 297 8.47 17.89 3.59
CA PHE A 297 8.64 18.15 2.16
C PHE A 297 8.01 19.47 1.74
N ALA A 298 6.76 19.72 2.13
CA ALA A 298 6.07 20.97 1.84
C ALA A 298 6.76 22.19 2.48
N ALA A 299 7.23 22.04 3.73
CA ALA A 299 8.03 23.07 4.39
C ALA A 299 9.31 23.40 3.62
N GLY A 300 9.97 22.41 3.02
CA GLY A 300 11.14 22.66 2.20
C GLY A 300 10.87 23.33 0.87
N LEU A 301 9.68 23.18 0.28
CA LEU A 301 9.31 23.96 -0.92
C LEU A 301 9.14 25.45 -0.58
N ALA A 302 8.69 25.76 0.63
CA ALA A 302 8.53 27.13 1.12
C ALA A 302 9.84 27.93 1.11
N ARG A 303 11.00 27.24 1.23
CA ARG A 303 12.35 27.81 1.11
C ARG A 303 12.54 28.56 -0.21
N TYR A 304 12.19 27.91 -1.32
CA TYR A 304 12.37 28.43 -2.68
C TYR A 304 11.40 29.60 -2.96
N LEU A 305 10.21 29.56 -2.37
CA LEU A 305 9.23 30.64 -2.45
C LEU A 305 9.54 31.83 -1.52
N ASN A 306 10.62 31.76 -0.73
CA ASN A 306 11.02 32.75 0.26
C ASN A 306 9.92 33.04 1.32
N TRP A 307 9.08 32.06 1.64
CA TRP A 307 7.98 32.23 2.61
C TRP A 307 8.50 32.56 4.01
N GLN A 308 9.66 32.02 4.38
CA GLN A 308 10.33 32.26 5.66
C GLN A 308 10.66 33.75 5.94
N LYS A 309 10.72 34.58 4.89
CA LYS A 309 11.05 36.02 4.99
C LYS A 309 9.81 36.92 5.10
N ARG A 310 8.59 36.41 4.91
CA ARG A 310 7.36 37.22 4.81
C ARG A 310 6.30 36.72 5.80
N GLY A 311 5.61 37.62 6.50
CA GLY A 311 4.51 37.23 7.40
C GLY A 311 3.38 36.47 6.70
N THR A 312 3.05 36.83 5.45
CA THR A 312 2.08 36.07 4.63
C THR A 312 2.60 34.67 4.27
N GLY A 313 3.91 34.49 4.16
CA GLY A 313 4.54 33.19 3.95
C GLY A 313 4.51 32.31 5.19
N TRP A 314 4.58 32.89 6.40
CA TRP A 314 4.41 32.17 7.65
C TRP A 314 2.98 31.61 7.79
N LEU A 315 1.99 32.46 7.50
CA LEU A 315 0.58 32.07 7.47
C LEU A 315 0.33 30.97 6.42
N ALA A 316 0.88 31.12 5.21
CA ALA A 316 0.75 30.11 4.16
C ALA A 316 1.39 28.78 4.55
N LEU A 317 2.60 28.81 5.15
CA LEU A 317 3.28 27.60 5.61
C LEU A 317 2.46 26.87 6.69
N TRP A 318 1.93 27.60 7.67
CA TRP A 318 1.07 27.05 8.71
C TRP A 318 -0.19 26.40 8.14
N LEU A 319 -0.93 27.09 7.25
CA LEU A 319 -2.14 26.53 6.65
C LEU A 319 -1.84 25.29 5.81
N VAL A 320 -0.72 25.27 5.09
CA VAL A 320 -0.29 24.12 4.29
C VAL A 320 0.07 22.93 5.17
N THR A 321 0.82 23.14 6.25
CA THR A 321 1.19 22.03 7.15
C THR A 321 -0.02 21.48 7.91
N VAL A 322 -0.96 22.32 8.34
CA VAL A 322 -2.24 21.87 8.93
C VAL A 322 -3.06 21.07 7.91
N ALA A 323 -3.20 21.57 6.68
CA ALA A 323 -3.99 20.89 5.67
C ALA A 323 -3.41 19.52 5.32
N ILE A 324 -2.08 19.42 5.16
CA ILE A 324 -1.40 18.15 4.90
C ILE A 324 -1.58 17.19 6.07
N ALA A 325 -1.35 17.66 7.30
CA ALA A 325 -1.48 16.85 8.49
C ALA A 325 -2.92 16.28 8.61
N ALA A 326 -3.93 17.13 8.61
CA ALA A 326 -5.31 16.69 8.74
C ALA A 326 -5.78 15.78 7.58
N LEU A 327 -5.46 16.11 6.33
CA LEU A 327 -5.90 15.34 5.17
C LEU A 327 -5.24 13.97 5.06
N VAL A 328 -3.97 13.84 5.47
CA VAL A 328 -3.22 12.58 5.40
C VAL A 328 -3.36 11.75 6.67
N SER A 329 -3.51 12.38 7.85
CA SER A 329 -3.75 11.70 9.12
C SER A 329 -5.17 11.14 9.24
N THR A 330 -6.21 11.88 8.84
CA THR A 330 -7.62 11.42 9.01
C THR A 330 -7.87 10.00 8.47
N PRO A 331 -7.42 9.62 7.27
CA PRO A 331 -7.57 8.26 6.75
C PRO A 331 -6.74 7.24 7.53
N LEU A 332 -5.52 7.60 7.96
CA LEU A 332 -4.69 6.76 8.81
C LEU A 332 -5.37 6.49 10.16
N ASN A 333 -6.02 7.51 10.75
CA ASN A 333 -6.79 7.37 11.99
C ASN A 333 -7.90 6.33 11.86
N PHE A 334 -8.56 6.23 10.70
CA PHE A 334 -9.56 5.20 10.43
C PHE A 334 -8.95 3.80 10.30
N LEU A 335 -7.80 3.68 9.63
CA LEU A 335 -7.11 2.40 9.47
C LEU A 335 -6.61 1.83 10.80
N ILE A 336 -6.14 2.71 11.69
CA ILE A 336 -5.39 2.32 12.88
C ILE A 336 -6.29 2.33 14.13
N ASN A 337 -7.08 3.40 14.32
CA ASN A 337 -7.80 3.68 15.56
C ASN A 337 -9.30 3.94 15.37
N GLY A 338 -9.88 3.51 14.25
CA GLY A 338 -11.32 3.66 13.99
C GLY A 338 -11.81 5.12 13.90
N GLY A 339 -10.91 6.05 13.55
CA GLY A 339 -11.19 7.48 13.33
C GLY A 339 -10.67 8.41 14.43
N LYS A 340 -10.12 7.86 15.52
CA LYS A 340 -9.53 8.61 16.63
C LYS A 340 -8.09 9.02 16.35
N SER A 341 -7.68 10.19 16.83
CA SER A 341 -6.34 10.76 16.63
C SER A 341 -5.35 10.33 17.72
N SER A 342 -5.80 9.60 18.75
CA SER A 342 -5.02 9.22 19.94
C SER A 342 -4.62 10.39 20.84
N VAL A 343 -5.12 11.59 20.56
CA VAL A 343 -5.00 12.76 21.44
C VAL A 343 -6.35 13.01 22.09
N ALA A 344 -6.38 13.02 23.43
CA ALA A 344 -7.60 13.13 24.21
C ALA A 344 -8.52 14.29 23.79
N PHE A 345 -7.92 15.44 23.43
CA PHE A 345 -8.65 16.59 22.94
C PHE A 345 -9.38 16.32 21.61
N GLY A 346 -8.66 15.84 20.59
CA GLY A 346 -9.27 15.49 19.29
C GLY A 346 -10.29 14.36 19.40
N ASP A 347 -10.00 13.35 20.22
CA ASP A 347 -10.90 12.22 20.47
C ASP A 347 -12.19 12.64 21.17
N SER A 348 -12.13 13.64 22.06
CA SER A 348 -13.33 14.18 22.70
C SER A 348 -14.25 14.89 21.68
N ILE A 349 -13.67 15.62 20.73
CA ILE A 349 -14.40 16.29 19.65
C ILE A 349 -15.00 15.25 18.70
N TYR A 350 -14.22 14.22 18.33
CA TYR A 350 -14.71 13.11 17.53
C TYR A 350 -15.92 12.43 18.18
N ALA A 351 -15.85 12.14 19.48
CA ALA A 351 -16.94 11.53 20.23
C ALA A 351 -18.18 12.42 20.29
N ALA A 352 -18.01 13.72 20.55
CA ALA A 352 -19.11 14.69 20.60
C ALA A 352 -19.82 14.88 19.25
N LEU A 353 -19.08 14.92 18.14
CA LEU A 353 -19.66 15.04 16.81
C LEU A 353 -20.35 13.74 16.37
N THR A 354 -19.77 12.59 16.73
CA THR A 354 -20.37 11.28 16.46
C THR A 354 -21.67 11.08 17.25
N SER A 355 -21.72 11.51 18.52
CA SER A 355 -22.96 11.47 19.31
C SER A 355 -24.03 12.42 18.78
N ALA A 356 -23.63 13.52 18.14
CA ALA A 356 -24.52 14.41 17.37
C ALA A 356 -24.94 13.84 15.99
N HIS A 357 -24.67 12.57 15.70
CA HIS A 357 -25.04 11.86 14.46
C HIS A 357 -24.39 12.46 13.20
N LEU A 358 -23.28 13.19 13.32
CA LEU A 358 -22.49 13.58 12.17
C LEU A 358 -21.78 12.37 11.55
N PRO A 359 -21.54 12.37 10.23
CA PRO A 359 -20.72 11.36 9.60
C PRO A 359 -19.36 11.26 10.28
N ARG A 360 -18.96 10.04 10.67
CA ARG A 360 -17.72 9.78 11.41
C ARG A 360 -16.47 10.39 10.76
N ILE A 361 -16.44 10.46 9.42
CA ILE A 361 -15.35 11.09 8.67
C ILE A 361 -15.23 12.59 8.96
N ILE A 362 -16.36 13.30 8.99
CA ILE A 362 -16.38 14.73 9.31
C ILE A 362 -15.97 14.91 10.78
N ALA A 363 -16.49 14.05 11.66
CA ALA A 363 -16.10 14.07 13.07
C ALA A 363 -14.60 13.85 13.26
N ALA A 364 -14.00 12.88 12.54
CA ALA A 364 -12.59 12.54 12.64
C ALA A 364 -11.72 13.66 12.05
N PHE A 365 -12.09 14.19 10.89
CA PHE A 365 -11.38 15.30 10.26
C PHE A 365 -11.41 16.55 11.14
N VAL A 366 -12.56 16.90 11.71
CA VAL A 366 -12.69 18.07 12.60
C VAL A 366 -11.91 17.85 13.90
N GLY A 367 -11.96 16.65 14.47
CA GLY A 367 -11.16 16.28 15.64
C GLY A 367 -9.66 16.39 15.38
N GLU A 368 -9.20 15.94 14.22
CA GLU A 368 -7.80 16.03 13.79
C GLU A 368 -7.38 17.49 13.58
N VAL A 369 -8.14 18.27 12.81
CA VAL A 369 -7.86 19.70 12.57
C VAL A 369 -7.80 20.48 13.88
N ALA A 370 -8.65 20.16 14.86
CA ALA A 370 -8.65 20.85 16.15
C ALA A 370 -7.34 20.66 16.94
N VAL A 371 -6.67 19.51 16.77
CA VAL A 371 -5.36 19.23 17.37
C VAL A 371 -4.24 19.83 16.52
N ASP A 372 -4.28 19.60 15.20
CA ASP A 372 -3.22 20.03 14.28
C ASP A 372 -3.10 21.55 14.14
N LEU A 373 -4.21 22.29 14.22
CA LEU A 373 -4.23 23.73 14.04
C LEU A 373 -3.32 24.47 15.05
N PRO A 374 -3.46 24.27 16.38
CA PRO A 374 -2.52 24.81 17.36
C PRO A 374 -1.14 24.15 17.30
N ASP A 375 -1.05 22.85 17.05
CA ASP A 375 0.22 22.11 17.01
C ASP A 375 1.15 22.64 15.90
N LYS A 376 0.62 22.76 14.68
CA LYS A 376 1.37 23.25 13.53
C LYS A 376 1.65 24.74 13.61
N LEU A 377 0.84 25.52 14.33
CA LEU A 377 1.14 26.93 14.58
C LEU A 377 2.43 27.06 15.39
N LEU A 378 2.49 26.37 16.54
CA LEU A 378 3.68 26.35 17.39
C LEU A 378 4.90 25.80 16.64
N THR A 379 4.70 24.72 15.89
CA THR A 379 5.72 24.08 15.07
C THR A 379 6.34 25.03 14.06
N VAL A 380 5.52 25.71 13.25
CA VAL A 380 5.98 26.62 12.20
C VAL A 380 6.64 27.86 12.80
N VAL A 381 6.04 28.46 13.83
CA VAL A 381 6.62 29.64 14.49
C VAL A 381 7.99 29.32 15.10
N ALA A 382 8.09 28.23 15.87
CA ALA A 382 9.36 27.81 16.47
C ALA A 382 10.43 27.51 15.41
N ALA A 383 10.07 26.74 14.37
CA ALA A 383 11.00 26.40 13.28
C ALA A 383 11.51 27.64 12.54
N LEU A 384 10.64 28.61 12.23
CA LEU A 384 11.03 29.81 11.50
C LEU A 384 11.85 30.77 12.36
N LEU A 385 11.56 30.92 13.65
CA LEU A 385 12.39 31.71 14.58
C LEU A 385 13.80 31.12 14.70
N ILE A 386 13.91 29.80 14.85
CA ILE A 386 15.21 29.11 14.88
C ILE A 386 15.95 29.31 13.55
N ALA A 387 15.26 29.12 12.42
CA ALA A 387 15.84 29.30 11.08
C ALA A 387 16.37 30.72 10.84
N GLN A 388 15.68 31.75 11.36
CA GLN A 388 16.13 33.15 11.28
C GLN A 388 17.38 33.42 12.13
N GLY A 389 17.55 32.71 13.25
CA GLY A 389 18.74 32.81 14.10
C GLY A 389 20.00 32.17 13.50
N LEU A 390 19.85 31.17 12.62
CA LEU A 390 20.96 30.36 12.06
C LEU A 390 21.71 30.99 10.87
N GLN A 391 21.88 32.33 10.82
CA GLN A 391 22.43 33.12 9.69
C GLN A 391 23.40 32.34 8.75
N GLN A 392 22.99 32.25 7.48
CA GLN A 392 23.57 31.41 6.42
C GLN A 392 25.03 31.76 6.10
N ARG A 393 25.98 30.92 6.53
CA ARG A 393 27.32 30.90 5.91
C ARG A 393 27.24 30.18 4.55
N PRO A 394 27.82 30.71 3.47
CA PRO A 394 27.86 30.00 2.20
C PRO A 394 28.72 28.74 2.34
N THR A 395 28.14 27.57 2.13
CA THR A 395 28.87 26.30 2.05
C THR A 395 29.45 26.12 0.66
N THR A 396 30.77 25.93 0.59
CA THR A 396 31.58 25.74 -0.64
C THR A 396 31.65 24.28 -1.12
N ALA A 397 30.84 23.37 -0.56
CA ALA A 397 30.86 21.97 -0.95
C ALA A 397 30.02 21.72 -2.22
N ALA A 398 30.64 21.12 -3.24
CA ALA A 398 29.95 20.71 -4.46
C ALA A 398 28.81 19.73 -4.10
N PRO A 399 27.56 20.03 -4.47
CA PRO A 399 26.45 19.24 -4.02
C PRO A 399 26.38 17.91 -4.79
N ALA A 400 26.13 16.82 -4.07
CA ALA A 400 25.90 15.51 -4.69
C ALA A 400 24.49 15.48 -5.29
N ASP A 401 24.39 15.58 -6.61
CA ASP A 401 23.11 15.59 -7.33
C ASP A 401 22.57 14.17 -7.52
N LEU A 402 21.32 13.95 -7.12
CA LEU A 402 20.65 12.66 -7.20
C LEU A 402 19.28 12.85 -7.88
N ASP A 403 19.11 12.24 -9.05
CA ASP A 403 17.88 12.29 -9.85
C ASP A 403 17.00 11.06 -9.55
N LEU A 404 16.00 11.27 -8.72
CA LEU A 404 14.95 10.34 -8.37
C LEU A 404 14.01 10.02 -9.53
N GLY A 405 13.88 10.94 -10.48
CA GLY A 405 12.98 10.80 -11.62
C GLY A 405 13.55 9.80 -12.60
N GLU A 406 14.86 9.84 -12.77
CA GLU A 406 15.60 8.77 -13.41
C GLU A 406 15.39 7.44 -12.67
N ALA A 407 15.42 7.41 -11.33
CA ALA A 407 15.19 6.18 -10.56
C ALA A 407 13.80 5.55 -10.80
N PHE A 408 12.74 6.36 -10.85
CA PHE A 408 11.39 5.87 -11.14
C PHE A 408 11.21 5.49 -12.61
N THR A 409 11.72 6.29 -13.54
CA THR A 409 11.60 6.03 -14.97
C THR A 409 12.50 4.90 -15.46
N PHE A 410 13.61 4.62 -14.78
CA PHE A 410 14.54 3.52 -15.05
C PHE A 410 13.84 2.17 -15.22
N VAL A 411 12.89 1.86 -14.33
CA VAL A 411 12.14 0.61 -14.38
C VAL A 411 11.30 0.53 -15.65
N ILE A 412 10.56 1.59 -15.99
CA ILE A 412 9.62 1.64 -17.11
C ILE A 412 10.33 1.79 -18.46
N ARG A 413 11.47 2.48 -18.48
CA ARG A 413 12.30 2.70 -19.68
C ARG A 413 12.99 1.41 -20.15
N SER A 414 13.17 0.45 -19.25
CA SER A 414 13.85 -0.80 -19.55
C SER A 414 13.08 -1.67 -20.55
N ASP A 415 13.79 -2.32 -21.48
CA ASP A 415 13.12 -3.27 -22.39
C ASP A 415 12.47 -4.42 -21.61
N ARG A 416 11.27 -4.80 -22.08
CA ARG A 416 10.42 -5.85 -21.49
C ARG A 416 10.23 -5.69 -19.97
N TRP A 417 10.17 -4.45 -19.48
CA TRP A 417 10.03 -4.15 -18.05
C TRP A 417 8.88 -4.90 -17.40
N VAL A 418 7.73 -5.05 -18.09
CA VAL A 418 6.57 -5.81 -17.59
C VAL A 418 6.95 -7.26 -17.27
N ARG A 419 7.71 -7.93 -18.15
CA ARG A 419 8.14 -9.32 -17.90
C ARG A 419 9.11 -9.41 -16.73
N LYS A 420 10.05 -8.46 -16.63
CA LYS A 420 11.02 -8.39 -15.53
C LYS A 420 10.31 -8.13 -14.20
N LEU A 421 9.31 -7.26 -14.19
CA LEU A 421 8.49 -6.94 -13.02
C LEU A 421 7.58 -8.11 -12.61
N LEU A 422 6.94 -8.78 -13.58
CA LEU A 422 6.13 -9.99 -13.32
C LEU A 422 6.98 -11.15 -12.77
N ALA A 423 8.24 -11.29 -13.18
CA ALA A 423 9.15 -12.24 -12.57
C ALA A 423 9.46 -11.89 -11.11
N GLY A 424 9.64 -10.60 -10.78
CA GLY A 424 9.70 -10.13 -9.40
C GLY A 424 8.44 -10.41 -8.60
N ALA A 425 7.27 -10.17 -9.19
CA ALA A 425 5.97 -10.45 -8.59
C ALA A 425 5.78 -11.95 -8.32
N ALA A 426 6.18 -12.80 -9.25
CA ALA A 426 6.18 -14.24 -9.07
C ALA A 426 7.10 -14.67 -7.93
N CYS A 427 8.30 -14.07 -7.81
CA CYS A 427 9.20 -14.33 -6.69
C CYS A 427 8.53 -13.98 -5.35
N LEU A 428 7.79 -12.86 -5.30
CA LEU A 428 7.06 -12.45 -4.09
C LEU A 428 5.85 -13.34 -3.79
N LEU A 429 5.13 -13.82 -4.81
CA LEU A 429 4.04 -14.78 -4.65
C LEU A 429 4.51 -16.10 -4.01
N PHE A 430 5.71 -16.53 -4.36
CA PHE A 430 6.33 -17.75 -3.83
C PHE A 430 7.36 -17.48 -2.73
N ILE A 431 7.26 -16.35 -2.02
CA ILE A 431 8.19 -15.96 -0.96
C ILE A 431 8.30 -17.01 0.16
N TRP A 432 7.22 -17.77 0.41
CA TRP A 432 7.15 -18.85 1.40
C TRP A 432 8.10 -20.04 1.11
N LEU A 433 8.60 -20.15 -0.12
CA LEU A 433 9.56 -21.19 -0.51
C LEU A 433 11.03 -20.79 -0.24
N ILE A 434 11.28 -19.60 0.31
CA ILE A 434 12.61 -19.01 0.63
C ILE A 434 13.49 -18.76 -0.61
N VAL A 435 13.68 -19.75 -1.49
CA VAL A 435 14.49 -19.62 -2.71
C VAL A 435 14.04 -18.46 -3.61
N PRO A 436 12.74 -18.25 -3.86
CA PRO A 436 12.27 -17.11 -4.66
C PRO A 436 12.55 -15.75 -3.99
N PHE A 437 12.52 -15.70 -2.65
CA PHE A 437 12.92 -14.51 -1.90
C PHE A 437 14.41 -14.19 -2.09
N LEU A 438 15.28 -15.19 -1.93
CA LEU A 438 16.72 -15.04 -2.15
C LEU A 438 17.03 -14.61 -3.59
N LEU A 439 16.30 -15.18 -4.54
CA LEU A 439 16.40 -14.82 -5.96
C LEU A 439 16.04 -13.34 -6.19
N LEU A 440 14.97 -12.83 -5.56
CA LEU A 440 14.57 -11.43 -5.63
C LEU A 440 15.61 -10.49 -4.99
N VAL A 441 16.10 -10.80 -3.78
CA VAL A 441 17.13 -10.00 -3.10
C VAL A 441 18.42 -9.95 -3.94
N GLY A 442 18.83 -11.07 -4.52
CA GLY A 442 19.98 -11.11 -5.43
C GLY A 442 19.80 -10.27 -6.69
N TYR A 443 18.59 -10.26 -7.25
CA TYR A 443 18.27 -9.42 -8.41
C TYR A 443 18.32 -7.93 -8.07
N ILE A 444 17.85 -7.52 -6.88
CA ILE A 444 17.98 -6.15 -6.36
C ILE A 444 19.46 -5.74 -6.27
N VAL A 445 20.32 -6.62 -5.77
CA VAL A 445 21.78 -6.37 -5.70
C VAL A 445 22.40 -6.27 -7.09
N GLU A 446 21.97 -7.09 -8.04
CA GLU A 446 22.43 -7.02 -9.43
C GLU A 446 22.01 -5.71 -10.11
N ILE A 447 20.79 -5.21 -9.87
CA ILE A 447 20.36 -3.88 -10.33
C ILE A 447 21.30 -2.81 -9.77
N ALA A 448 21.52 -2.79 -8.45
CA ALA A 448 22.39 -1.81 -7.81
C ALA A 448 23.82 -1.87 -8.36
N ARG A 449 24.34 -3.07 -8.62
CA ARG A 449 25.67 -3.29 -9.20
C ARG A 449 25.79 -2.72 -10.60
N ARG A 450 24.79 -2.94 -11.47
CA ARG A 450 24.77 -2.43 -12.85
C ARG A 450 24.56 -0.92 -12.91
N VAL A 451 23.67 -0.38 -12.09
CA VAL A 451 23.45 1.07 -12.00
C VAL A 451 24.71 1.78 -11.52
N ARG A 452 25.43 1.19 -10.55
CA ARG A 452 26.73 1.70 -10.12
C ARG A 452 27.76 1.75 -11.25
N SER A 453 27.75 0.78 -12.17
CA SER A 453 28.63 0.77 -13.34
C SER A 453 28.12 1.61 -14.51
N GLY A 454 27.08 2.43 -14.32
CA GLY A 454 26.53 3.32 -15.34
C GLY A 454 25.48 2.69 -16.27
N ALA A 455 24.89 1.55 -15.92
CA ALA A 455 23.80 0.98 -16.71
C ALA A 455 22.48 1.73 -16.52
N HIS A 456 21.75 1.92 -17.61
CA HIS A 456 20.48 2.66 -17.65
C HIS A 456 19.24 1.75 -17.82
N GLU A 457 19.44 0.42 -17.77
CA GLU A 457 18.36 -0.56 -17.93
C GLU A 457 18.42 -1.70 -16.90
N LEU A 458 17.26 -2.31 -16.64
CA LEU A 458 17.12 -3.48 -15.78
C LEU A 458 17.84 -4.72 -16.36
N PRO A 459 18.56 -5.49 -15.50
CA PRO A 459 19.19 -6.73 -15.91
C PRO A 459 18.17 -7.78 -16.41
N PRO A 460 18.54 -8.65 -17.36
CA PRO A 460 17.77 -9.86 -17.65
C PRO A 460 17.79 -10.84 -16.46
N TRP A 461 16.81 -11.75 -16.42
CA TRP A 461 16.72 -12.85 -15.43
C TRP A 461 17.49 -14.10 -15.91
N ASP A 462 18.74 -13.92 -16.34
CA ASP A 462 19.58 -14.95 -16.98
C ASP A 462 20.47 -15.75 -16.00
N HIS A 463 20.79 -15.16 -14.85
CA HIS A 463 21.70 -15.76 -13.87
C HIS A 463 21.04 -16.05 -12.50
N PRO A 464 20.01 -16.91 -12.44
CA PRO A 464 19.24 -17.14 -11.21
C PRO A 464 20.11 -17.69 -10.07
N TRP A 465 21.08 -18.55 -10.38
CA TRP A 465 21.97 -19.12 -9.35
C TRP A 465 22.92 -18.08 -8.72
N ARG A 466 23.40 -17.12 -9.52
CA ARG A 466 24.21 -16.02 -9.00
C ARG A 466 23.37 -15.14 -8.08
N ASN A 467 22.14 -14.83 -8.50
CA ASN A 467 21.21 -14.04 -7.71
C ASN A 467 20.87 -14.74 -6.39
N ILE A 468 20.56 -16.04 -6.39
CA ILE A 468 20.31 -16.78 -5.13
C ILE A 468 21.52 -16.70 -4.18
N LYS A 469 22.75 -16.86 -4.69
CA LYS A 469 23.97 -16.76 -3.87
C LYS A 469 24.18 -15.35 -3.31
N ASP A 470 23.98 -14.33 -4.14
CA ASP A 470 24.10 -12.93 -3.72
C ASP A 470 23.03 -12.56 -2.70
N GLY A 471 21.78 -12.98 -2.94
CA GLY A 471 20.66 -12.79 -2.04
C GLY A 471 20.87 -13.47 -0.69
N PHE A 472 21.36 -14.71 -0.68
CA PHE A 472 21.71 -15.41 0.57
C PHE A 472 22.78 -14.66 1.37
N LYS A 473 23.86 -14.24 0.72
CA LYS A 473 24.97 -13.53 1.41
C LYS A 473 24.56 -12.18 1.94
N VAL A 474 23.80 -11.39 1.17
CA VAL A 474 23.32 -10.07 1.62
C VAL A 474 22.31 -10.23 2.74
N LEU A 475 21.35 -11.16 2.60
CA LEU A 475 20.39 -11.44 3.66
C LEU A 475 21.09 -11.90 4.94
N ALA A 476 22.07 -12.81 4.85
CA ALA A 476 22.85 -13.24 6.00
C ALA A 476 23.63 -12.08 6.64
N ALA A 477 24.20 -11.17 5.84
CA ALA A 477 24.89 -10.00 6.37
C ALA A 477 23.92 -9.06 7.10
N LEU A 478 22.78 -8.74 6.51
CA LEU A 478 21.75 -7.91 7.14
C LEU A 478 21.22 -8.56 8.43
N LEU A 479 20.97 -9.87 8.44
CA LEU A 479 20.58 -10.60 9.64
C LEU A 479 21.62 -10.47 10.75
N ILE A 480 22.90 -10.62 10.43
CA ILE A 480 24.00 -10.43 11.39
C ILE A 480 24.00 -9.01 11.96
N TRP A 481 23.80 -7.99 11.11
CA TRP A 481 23.69 -6.60 11.57
C TRP A 481 22.47 -6.38 12.48
N THR A 482 21.36 -7.08 12.26
CA THR A 482 20.17 -6.99 13.12
C THR A 482 20.24 -7.80 14.42
N LEU A 483 21.22 -8.70 14.59
CA LEU A 483 21.33 -9.53 15.79
C LEU A 483 21.34 -8.74 17.11
N PRO A 484 22.07 -7.61 17.27
CA PRO A 484 22.02 -6.83 18.50
C PRO A 484 20.62 -6.30 18.82
N SER A 485 19.83 -5.96 17.80
CA SER A 485 18.43 -5.55 17.98
C SER A 485 17.59 -6.69 18.56
N ALA A 486 17.72 -7.90 18.00
CA ALA A 486 17.01 -9.09 18.48
C ALA A 486 17.47 -9.52 19.89
N LEU A 487 18.78 -9.45 20.17
CA LEU A 487 19.37 -9.81 21.46
C LEU A 487 18.93 -8.89 22.59
N LEU A 488 18.67 -7.61 22.30
CA LEU A 488 18.15 -6.66 23.28
C LEU A 488 16.62 -6.70 23.34
N GLY A 489 15.95 -6.80 22.19
CA GLY A 489 14.48 -6.72 22.08
C GLY A 489 13.74 -7.94 22.62
N ILE A 490 14.18 -9.16 22.31
CA ILE A 490 13.46 -10.39 22.69
C ILE A 490 13.43 -10.57 24.22
N PRO A 491 14.54 -10.47 24.96
CA PRO A 491 14.50 -10.59 26.42
C PRO A 491 13.68 -9.48 27.08
N ALA A 492 13.76 -8.25 26.58
CA ALA A 492 12.99 -7.14 27.10
C ALA A 492 11.47 -7.36 26.91
N ALA A 493 11.05 -7.85 25.75
CA ALA A 493 9.65 -8.20 25.48
C ALA A 493 9.15 -9.34 26.37
N ILE A 494 9.98 -10.35 26.65
CA ILE A 494 9.64 -11.46 27.55
C ILE A 494 9.45 -10.94 28.98
N VAL A 495 10.34 -10.06 29.45
CA VAL A 495 10.22 -9.45 30.79
C VAL A 495 8.95 -8.61 30.90
N ASP A 496 8.65 -7.79 29.90
CA ASP A 496 7.42 -6.99 29.91
C ASP A 496 6.15 -7.87 29.91
N ALA A 497 6.14 -8.94 29.11
CA ALA A 497 5.04 -9.90 29.08
C ALA A 497 4.88 -10.73 30.37
N ALA A 498 5.96 -10.90 31.14
CA ALA A 498 5.96 -11.67 32.39
C ALA A 498 5.51 -10.85 33.62
N VAL A 499 5.48 -9.50 33.53
CA VAL A 499 5.08 -8.63 34.63
C VAL A 499 3.56 -8.43 34.61
N ASN A 500 2.84 -9.16 35.45
CA ASN A 500 1.39 -8.98 35.65
C ASN A 500 1.07 -7.57 36.21
N GLU A 501 -0.13 -7.05 35.91
CA GLU A 501 -0.60 -5.72 36.34
C GLU A 501 -0.44 -5.49 37.86
N GLY A 502 -0.70 -6.51 38.68
CA GLY A 502 -0.54 -6.44 40.15
C GLY A 502 0.91 -6.39 40.65
N SER A 503 1.89 -6.82 39.84
CA SER A 503 3.31 -6.85 40.20
C SER A 503 4.04 -5.52 39.95
N ARG A 504 3.42 -4.61 39.16
CA ARG A 504 4.01 -3.31 38.78
C ARG A 504 4.22 -2.37 39.96
N GLN A 505 3.46 -2.51 41.06
CA GLN A 505 3.47 -1.57 42.18
C GLN A 505 4.51 -1.82 43.30
N ALA A 506 5.08 -3.03 43.44
CA ALA A 506 5.95 -3.35 44.60
C ALA A 506 7.45 -3.53 44.26
N LEU A 507 7.76 -4.15 43.12
CA LEU A 507 9.14 -4.38 42.62
C LEU A 507 9.21 -4.36 41.07
N GLY A 508 8.06 -4.39 40.38
CA GLY A 508 7.96 -4.47 38.92
C GLY A 508 8.16 -3.14 38.17
N GLY A 509 8.09 -1.98 38.83
CA GLY A 509 8.29 -0.68 38.18
C GLY A 509 9.73 -0.47 37.69
N SER A 510 10.74 -0.79 38.50
CA SER A 510 12.15 -0.63 38.13
C SER A 510 12.60 -1.63 37.07
N ILE A 511 12.11 -2.87 37.16
CA ILE A 511 12.46 -3.95 36.21
C ILE A 511 11.78 -3.70 34.85
N SER A 512 10.52 -3.27 34.83
CA SER A 512 9.84 -2.88 33.59
C SER A 512 10.46 -1.63 32.96
N ALA A 513 10.89 -0.64 33.76
CA ALA A 513 11.60 0.53 33.25
C ALA A 513 12.95 0.15 32.59
N VAL A 514 13.72 -0.74 33.21
CA VAL A 514 14.98 -1.25 32.62
C VAL A 514 14.71 -2.05 31.35
N ALA A 515 13.70 -2.92 31.34
CA ALA A 515 13.30 -3.67 30.15
C ALA A 515 12.89 -2.72 29.01
N GLY A 516 12.12 -1.67 29.31
CA GLY A 516 11.74 -0.64 28.33
C GLY A 516 12.95 0.08 27.73
N ILE A 517 13.95 0.45 28.54
CA ILE A 517 15.19 1.08 28.06
C ILE A 517 15.98 0.11 27.15
N VAL A 518 16.07 -1.17 27.54
CA VAL A 518 16.78 -2.19 26.74
C VAL A 518 16.07 -2.45 25.41
N ALA A 519 14.73 -2.53 25.41
CA ALA A 519 13.93 -2.63 24.18
C ALA A 519 14.13 -1.41 23.27
N ALA A 520 14.14 -0.21 23.84
CA ALA A 520 14.38 1.02 23.09
C ALA A 520 15.77 1.03 22.44
N LEU A 521 16.83 0.64 23.16
CA LEU A 521 18.18 0.53 22.61
C LEU A 521 18.27 -0.49 21.47
N GLY A 522 17.63 -1.66 21.64
CA GLY A 522 17.53 -2.67 20.59
C GLY A 522 16.83 -2.16 19.34
N SER A 523 15.77 -1.39 19.52
CA SER A 523 14.97 -0.86 18.41
C SER A 523 15.69 0.29 17.68
N VAL A 524 16.37 1.17 18.41
CA VAL A 524 17.25 2.21 17.85
C VAL A 524 18.35 1.59 17.00
N TRP A 525 18.96 0.49 17.47
CA TRP A 525 19.93 -0.26 16.68
C TRP A 525 19.31 -0.83 15.40
N GLY A 526 18.13 -1.46 15.50
CA GLY A 526 17.42 -2.00 14.34
C GLY A 526 17.15 -0.94 13.27
N LEU A 527 16.64 0.23 13.68
CA LEU A 527 16.41 1.35 12.77
C LEU A 527 17.71 1.87 12.14
N MET A 528 18.79 1.95 12.92
CA MET A 528 20.10 2.33 12.40
C MET A 528 20.55 1.35 11.30
N VAL A 529 20.39 0.04 11.50
CA VAL A 529 20.76 -0.98 10.50
C VAL A 529 19.98 -0.79 9.20
N VAL A 530 18.68 -0.53 9.30
CA VAL A 530 17.82 -0.26 8.13
C VAL A 530 18.30 0.99 7.38
N LEU A 531 18.63 2.08 8.07
CA LEU A 531 19.18 3.28 7.44
C LEU A 531 20.59 3.06 6.84
N LEU A 532 21.36 2.13 7.40
CA LEU A 532 22.70 1.75 6.92
C LEU A 532 22.65 0.75 5.76
N GLU A 533 21.49 0.21 5.39
CA GLU A 533 21.34 -0.79 4.34
C GLU A 533 22.01 -0.38 3.01
N PRO A 534 21.85 0.85 2.48
CA PRO A 534 22.55 1.28 1.26
C PRO A 534 24.08 1.19 1.39
N ALA A 535 24.63 1.51 2.56
CA ALA A 535 26.05 1.45 2.82
C ALA A 535 26.55 0.01 2.97
N ILE A 536 25.79 -0.86 3.63
CA ILE A 536 26.08 -2.29 3.80
C ILE A 536 26.09 -2.99 2.43
N ILE A 537 25.05 -2.78 1.61
CA ILE A 537 24.96 -3.34 0.25
C ILE A 537 26.06 -2.77 -0.64
N SER A 538 26.40 -1.48 -0.50
CA SER A 538 27.54 -0.90 -1.22
C SER A 538 28.87 -1.58 -0.90
N GLN A 539 29.12 -1.86 0.38
CA GLN A 539 30.33 -2.59 0.80
C GLN A 539 30.30 -4.07 0.37
N TYR A 540 29.13 -4.69 0.32
CA TYR A 540 28.95 -6.02 -0.27
C TYR A 540 29.38 -6.03 -1.74
N MET A 541 28.96 -5.03 -2.52
CA MET A 541 29.33 -4.92 -3.93
C MET A 541 30.83 -4.71 -4.15
N ASP A 542 31.55 -4.11 -3.19
CA ASP A 542 33.00 -3.89 -3.28
C ASP A 542 33.83 -5.13 -2.90
N ARG A 543 33.52 -5.74 -1.76
CA ARG A 543 34.40 -6.72 -1.11
C ARG A 543 33.67 -8.02 -0.72
N GLY A 544 32.48 -8.23 -1.27
CA GLY A 544 31.62 -9.37 -0.98
C GLY A 544 31.16 -9.40 0.48
N PHE A 545 30.85 -10.60 0.98
CA PHE A 545 30.29 -10.82 2.32
C PHE A 545 31.14 -10.22 3.46
N ARG A 546 32.46 -10.35 3.39
CA ARG A 546 33.37 -9.77 4.39
C ARG A 546 33.38 -8.23 4.36
N GLY A 547 33.14 -7.64 3.20
CA GLY A 547 32.94 -6.20 3.06
C GLY A 547 31.72 -5.71 3.81
N ALA A 548 30.59 -6.40 3.61
CA ALA A 548 29.32 -6.07 4.24
C ALA A 548 29.39 -6.09 5.79
N LEU A 549 30.17 -7.00 6.37
CA LEU A 549 30.36 -7.12 7.81
C LEU A 549 31.44 -6.19 8.38
N ASN A 550 32.20 -5.49 7.54
CA ASN A 550 33.25 -4.61 8.00
C ASN A 550 32.68 -3.27 8.48
N VAL A 551 32.38 -3.20 9.78
CA VAL A 551 31.81 -2.03 10.46
C VAL A 551 32.60 -0.75 10.15
N ALA A 552 33.94 -0.81 10.20
CA ALA A 552 34.79 0.34 9.92
C ALA A 552 34.69 0.83 8.46
N ALA A 553 34.53 -0.08 7.50
CA ALA A 553 34.34 0.26 6.10
C ALA A 553 32.95 0.85 5.83
N VAL A 554 31.90 0.31 6.46
CA VAL A 554 30.52 0.84 6.39
C VAL A 554 30.49 2.25 6.98
N ILE A 555 31.00 2.45 8.21
CA ILE A 555 31.05 3.77 8.86
C ILE A 555 31.86 4.77 8.03
N ARG A 556 33.01 4.36 7.50
CA ARG A 556 33.83 5.24 6.64
C ARG A 556 33.06 5.69 5.40
N ARG A 557 32.32 4.80 4.74
CA ARG A 557 31.51 5.14 3.55
C ARG A 557 30.37 6.08 3.90
N VAL A 558 29.68 5.83 5.01
CA VAL A 558 28.63 6.73 5.53
C VAL A 558 29.19 8.13 5.82
N ARG A 559 30.41 8.22 6.36
CA ARG A 559 31.08 9.50 6.64
C ARG A 559 31.51 10.27 5.39
N VAL A 560 31.64 9.63 4.22
CA VAL A 560 31.94 10.34 2.95
C VAL A 560 30.84 11.33 2.62
N ASN A 561 29.57 10.93 2.81
CA ASN A 561 28.43 11.83 2.70
C ASN A 561 27.30 11.32 3.61
N LEU A 562 27.27 11.83 4.85
CA LEU A 562 26.30 11.38 5.86
C LEU A 562 24.87 11.76 5.47
N ALA A 563 24.67 12.96 4.90
CA ALA A 563 23.35 13.41 4.46
C ALA A 563 22.81 12.51 3.35
N LEU A 564 23.62 12.23 2.34
CA LEU A 564 23.24 11.33 1.26
C LEU A 564 22.94 9.92 1.77
N SER A 565 23.70 9.43 2.74
CA SER A 565 23.47 8.11 3.35
C SER A 565 22.14 8.05 4.09
N ILE A 566 21.84 9.07 4.92
CA ILE A 566 20.58 9.16 5.66
C ILE A 566 19.40 9.31 4.71
N VAL A 567 19.50 10.20 3.71
CA VAL A 567 18.41 10.47 2.76
C VAL A 567 18.13 9.24 1.89
N VAL A 568 19.15 8.61 1.31
CA VAL A 568 18.96 7.38 0.51
C VAL A 568 18.44 6.25 1.38
N GLY A 569 18.96 6.07 2.60
CA GLY A 569 18.44 5.09 3.55
C GLY A 569 16.96 5.31 3.86
N ALA A 570 16.59 6.51 4.29
CA ALA A 570 15.20 6.86 4.58
C ALA A 570 14.29 6.67 3.37
N LEU A 571 14.77 7.02 2.17
CA LEU A 571 13.98 6.91 0.96
C LEU A 571 13.77 5.45 0.54
N VAL A 572 14.75 4.57 0.74
CA VAL A 572 14.59 3.12 0.55
C VAL A 572 13.55 2.57 1.52
N VAL A 573 13.52 3.04 2.77
CA VAL A 573 12.48 2.66 3.72
C VAL A 573 11.10 3.13 3.27
N VAL A 574 10.97 4.42 2.92
CA VAL A 574 9.71 4.99 2.41
C VAL A 574 9.21 4.21 1.19
N LEU A 575 10.10 3.93 0.23
CA LEU A 575 9.76 3.14 -0.97
C LEU A 575 9.32 1.72 -0.59
N SER A 576 10.00 1.08 0.34
CA SER A 576 9.66 -0.28 0.79
C SER A 576 8.32 -0.31 1.53
N THR A 577 8.04 0.71 2.35
CA THR A 577 6.75 0.89 3.04
C THR A 577 5.64 1.16 2.01
N ILE A 578 5.84 2.05 1.03
CA ILE A 578 4.90 2.28 -0.08
C ILE A 578 4.68 0.98 -0.88
N GLY A 579 5.75 0.23 -1.13
CA GLY A 579 5.71 -1.06 -1.83
C GLY A 579 4.86 -2.08 -1.08
N LEU A 580 5.02 -2.17 0.24
CA LEU A 580 4.25 -3.02 1.14
C LEU A 580 2.78 -2.59 1.23
N ILE A 581 2.53 -1.28 1.20
CA ILE A 581 1.19 -0.68 1.19
C ILE A 581 0.47 -0.89 -0.15
N GLY A 582 1.21 -1.11 -1.24
CA GLY A 582 0.76 -1.52 -2.56
C GLY A 582 -0.75 -1.44 -2.85
N LEU A 583 -1.22 -0.24 -3.24
CA LEU A 583 -2.62 0.06 -3.59
C LEU A 583 -3.65 -0.34 -2.50
N ALA A 584 -3.31 -0.15 -1.22
CA ALA A 584 -4.14 -0.06 -0.01
C ALA A 584 -5.21 -1.14 0.33
N ALA A 585 -5.65 -2.07 -0.53
CA ALA A 585 -6.66 -3.08 -0.12
C ALA A 585 -6.79 -4.37 -0.98
N LEU A 586 -5.85 -4.68 -1.88
CA LEU A 586 -5.95 -5.90 -2.70
C LEU A 586 -4.58 -6.59 -2.84
N ALA A 587 -4.50 -7.88 -2.49
CA ALA A 587 -3.28 -8.68 -2.54
C ALA A 587 -2.54 -8.65 -3.89
N ILE A 588 -3.25 -8.37 -4.98
CA ILE A 588 -2.71 -8.24 -6.34
C ILE A 588 -1.85 -6.97 -6.50
N GLY A 589 -2.15 -5.89 -5.79
CA GLY A 589 -1.41 -4.62 -5.86
C GLY A 589 0.01 -4.75 -5.30
N VAL A 590 0.14 -5.31 -4.09
CA VAL A 590 1.42 -5.53 -3.40
C VAL A 590 2.40 -6.37 -4.23
N LEU A 591 1.89 -7.39 -4.94
CA LEU A 591 2.70 -8.24 -5.81
C LEU A 591 3.45 -7.46 -6.90
N VAL A 592 2.92 -6.33 -7.35
CA VAL A 592 3.51 -5.53 -8.42
C VAL A 592 4.24 -4.31 -7.86
N THR A 593 3.67 -3.64 -6.87
CA THR A 593 4.22 -2.40 -6.30
C THR A 593 5.46 -2.64 -5.45
N PHE A 594 5.54 -3.75 -4.71
CA PHE A 594 6.70 -4.04 -3.88
C PHE A 594 7.95 -4.26 -4.75
N PRO A 595 7.95 -5.18 -5.75
CA PRO A 595 9.11 -5.32 -6.65
C PRO A 595 9.46 -4.03 -7.37
N TYR A 596 8.47 -3.26 -7.82
CA TYR A 596 8.71 -1.96 -8.45
C TYR A 596 9.48 -1.01 -7.51
N ALA A 597 8.99 -0.81 -6.29
CA ALA A 597 9.62 0.06 -5.31
C ALA A 597 11.02 -0.44 -4.91
N SER A 598 11.21 -1.76 -4.78
CA SER A 598 12.53 -2.36 -4.52
C SER A 598 13.51 -2.11 -5.66
N TYR A 599 13.07 -2.10 -6.92
CA TYR A 599 13.95 -1.81 -8.08
C TYR A 599 14.35 -0.32 -8.14
N VAL A 600 13.42 0.58 -7.80
CA VAL A 600 13.73 2.01 -7.63
C VAL A 600 14.74 2.18 -6.47
N GLY A 601 14.53 1.51 -5.34
CA GLY A 601 15.48 1.50 -4.22
C GLY A 601 16.87 0.99 -4.62
N ALA A 602 16.94 -0.09 -5.41
CA ALA A 602 18.19 -0.62 -5.94
C ALA A 602 18.94 0.39 -6.82
N TYR A 603 18.23 1.13 -7.65
CA TYR A 603 18.81 2.21 -8.45
C TYR A 603 19.46 3.28 -7.56
N LEU A 604 18.75 3.72 -6.52
CA LEU A 604 19.26 4.71 -5.57
C LEU A 604 20.50 4.21 -4.83
N ILE A 605 20.51 2.94 -4.42
CA ILE A 605 21.67 2.30 -3.78
C ILE A 605 22.86 2.25 -4.76
N GLY A 606 22.62 1.94 -6.04
CA GLY A 606 23.66 1.94 -7.08
C GLY A 606 24.28 3.32 -7.30
N ARG A 607 23.45 4.37 -7.43
CA ARG A 607 23.90 5.77 -7.55
C ARG A 607 24.64 6.23 -6.30
N TYR A 608 24.11 5.91 -5.11
CA TYR A 608 24.80 6.16 -3.84
C TYR A 608 26.18 5.50 -3.80
N ALA A 609 26.29 4.24 -4.23
CA ALA A 609 27.54 3.50 -4.25
C ALA A 609 28.58 4.11 -5.20
N HIS A 610 28.13 4.62 -6.35
CA HIS A 610 28.96 5.36 -7.33
C HIS A 610 29.45 6.70 -6.74
N LEU A 611 28.54 7.48 -6.14
CA LEU A 611 28.87 8.79 -5.55
C LEU A 611 29.77 8.68 -4.31
N THR A 612 29.64 7.62 -3.52
CA THR A 612 30.44 7.41 -2.29
C THR A 612 31.64 6.48 -2.46
N GLY A 613 31.86 5.96 -3.67
CA GLY A 613 32.97 5.05 -3.99
C GLY A 613 34.34 5.75 -4.12
N PRO A 614 35.45 4.99 -4.05
CA PRO A 614 36.80 5.52 -4.25
C PRO A 614 36.99 6.07 -5.68
N PRO A 615 37.83 7.12 -5.86
CA PRO A 615 37.91 7.90 -7.09
C PRO A 615 38.38 7.13 -8.33
N THR A 616 39.06 5.99 -8.19
CA THR A 616 39.57 5.18 -9.31
C THR A 616 38.48 4.58 -10.21
N LEU A 617 37.23 4.51 -9.74
CA LEU A 617 36.10 4.00 -10.52
C LEU A 617 35.25 5.10 -11.19
N ARG A 618 35.52 6.39 -10.92
CA ARG A 618 34.74 7.51 -11.49
C ARG A 618 35.19 7.89 -12.91
N THR A 619 36.40 7.50 -13.30
CA THR A 619 37.05 7.87 -14.57
C THR A 619 36.72 6.95 -15.74
N GLU A 620 36.26 5.71 -15.52
CA GLU A 620 35.93 4.80 -16.63
C GLU A 620 34.54 5.03 -17.24
N ALA A 621 33.66 5.78 -16.58
CA ALA A 621 32.28 6.02 -17.02
C ALA A 621 32.10 7.28 -17.89
N VAL A 622 33.16 8.06 -18.13
CA VAL A 622 33.10 9.28 -18.96
C VAL A 622 33.55 9.02 -20.40
N ASP A 623 34.22 7.89 -20.68
CA ASP A 623 34.82 7.59 -21.99
C ASP A 623 34.25 6.33 -22.70
N ARG A 624 33.00 5.92 -22.44
CA ARG A 624 32.34 4.86 -23.24
C ARG A 624 30.88 5.12 -23.55
#